data_AF-A0AAN4L7M5-F1
#
_entry.id   AF-A0AAN4L7M5-F1
#
_cell.length_a   1.000
_cell.length_b   1.000
_cell.length_c   1.000
_cell.angle_alpha   90.00
_cell.angle_beta   90.00
_cell.angle_gamma   90.00
#
_symmetry.space_group_name_H-M   'P 1'
#
loop_
_entity.id
_entity.type
_entity.pdbx_description
1 polymer ?
#
loop_
_entity_poly.entity_id
_entity_poly.type
_entity_poly.pdbx_seq_one_letter_code
_entity_poly.pdbx_strand_id
1 'polypeptide(L)'
;MSEKWKIELHMSPGGWTAEVNTAAEADQEVSVSASAVEGKTGSAAGMFTVTGTPARLSEAQREAVLAQLRKRPLTLYALLRGGPASEELAGLLPATQAPDGSPGATTVSAAVACTCGRPGCAHAAAAERAVAARLAAEPLLQLAHAGLPREALLAGVLGAWAE
;
A
#
# COMPACT_ATOMS: atom_id res chain seq x y z
N MET A 1 16.27 11.38 5.30
CA MET A 1 16.86 11.13 3.98
C MET A 1 16.25 9.83 3.47
N SER A 2 15.47 9.89 2.39
CA SER A 2 14.81 8.69 1.84
C SER A 2 15.81 7.93 0.98
N GLU A 3 16.17 6.72 1.39
CA GLU A 3 16.98 5.81 0.59
C GLU A 3 16.23 5.53 -0.73
N LYS A 4 16.82 5.86 -1.87
CA LYS A 4 16.20 5.68 -3.20
C LYS A 4 16.41 4.25 -3.67
N TRP A 5 15.67 3.32 -3.09
CA TRP A 5 15.64 1.95 -3.61
C TRP A 5 14.65 1.84 -4.75
N LYS A 6 15.00 1.03 -5.75
CA LYS A 6 14.05 0.64 -6.80
C LYS A 6 13.13 -0.44 -6.21
N ILE A 7 11.82 -0.17 -6.20
CA ILE A 7 10.82 -1.08 -5.65
C ILE A 7 9.83 -1.45 -6.74
N GLU A 8 9.75 -2.74 -7.07
CA GLU A 8 8.75 -3.29 -7.98
C GLU A 8 7.63 -3.94 -7.16
N LEU A 9 6.38 -3.49 -7.38
CA LEU A 9 5.22 -3.91 -6.59
C LEU A 9 4.27 -4.77 -7.40
N HIS A 10 4.01 -5.98 -6.90
CA HIS A 10 2.98 -6.87 -7.40
C HIS A 10 1.87 -6.98 -6.36
N MET A 11 0.64 -6.62 -6.76
CA MET A 11 -0.52 -6.66 -5.88
C MET A 11 -1.52 -7.69 -6.38
N SER A 12 -2.04 -8.51 -5.48
CA SER A 12 -3.06 -9.52 -5.77
C SER A 12 -4.20 -9.44 -4.73
N PRO A 13 -5.42 -9.90 -5.05
CA PRO A 13 -6.48 -9.95 -4.05
C PRO A 13 -6.04 -10.74 -2.81
N GLY A 14 -5.95 -10.07 -1.66
CA GLY A 14 -5.53 -10.68 -0.39
C GLY A 14 -4.05 -10.60 -0.03
N GLY A 15 -3.17 -10.08 -0.90
CA GLY A 15 -1.75 -9.93 -0.58
C GLY A 15 -0.97 -9.09 -1.58
N TRP A 16 0.26 -8.74 -1.22
CA TRP A 16 1.20 -8.08 -2.12
C TRP A 16 2.61 -8.62 -1.91
N THR A 17 3.41 -8.49 -2.95
CA THR A 17 4.85 -8.75 -2.93
C THR A 17 5.58 -7.52 -3.48
N ALA A 18 6.70 -7.19 -2.85
CA ALA A 18 7.57 -6.09 -3.24
C ALA A 18 8.99 -6.59 -3.41
N GLU A 19 9.58 -6.33 -4.56
CA GLU A 19 11.00 -6.55 -4.81
C GLU A 19 11.74 -5.26 -4.54
N VAL A 20 12.56 -5.23 -3.48
CA VAL A 20 13.33 -4.07 -3.04
C VAL A 20 14.79 -4.25 -3.44
N ASN A 21 15.23 -3.48 -4.44
CA ASN A 21 16.59 -3.53 -4.96
C ASN A 21 17.42 -2.42 -4.33
N THR A 22 18.33 -2.83 -3.44
CA THR A 22 19.21 -1.91 -2.70
C THR A 22 20.49 -1.56 -3.47
N ALA A 23 20.75 -2.22 -4.61
CA ALA A 23 21.92 -1.97 -5.47
C ALA A 23 21.62 -0.97 -6.61
N ALA A 24 20.38 -0.53 -6.76
CA ALA A 24 19.92 0.24 -7.92
C ALA A 24 20.52 1.67 -8.06
N GLU A 25 21.35 2.13 -7.13
CA GLU A 25 22.14 3.38 -7.26
C GLU A 25 23.67 3.14 -7.17
N ALA A 26 24.16 1.93 -7.46
CA ALA A 26 25.60 1.63 -7.52
C ALA A 26 26.17 1.59 -8.96
N ASP A 27 25.47 2.13 -9.95
CA ASP A 27 25.93 2.18 -11.35
C ASP A 27 26.40 3.58 -11.80
N GLN A 28 26.73 4.45 -10.85
CA GLN A 28 27.33 5.73 -11.16
C GLN A 28 28.26 6.23 -10.04
N GLU A 29 29.34 5.49 -9.77
CA GLU A 29 30.65 6.09 -9.42
C GLU A 29 31.73 5.00 -9.31
N VAL A 30 32.59 4.97 -10.35
CA VAL A 30 34.05 4.81 -10.30
C VAL A 30 34.64 3.63 -9.52
N SER A 31 35.26 2.75 -10.29
CA SER A 31 36.37 1.86 -9.91
C SER A 31 37.39 2.49 -8.96
N VAL A 32 37.54 2.00 -7.72
CA VAL A 32 38.84 1.91 -7.03
C VAL A 32 38.86 0.72 -6.07
N SER A 33 39.98 0.00 -6.09
CA SER A 33 40.31 -1.22 -5.37
C SER A 33 40.39 -1.12 -3.84
N ALA A 34 40.11 -2.28 -3.22
CA ALA A 34 40.74 -2.91 -2.06
C ALA A 34 40.66 -2.31 -0.63
N SER A 35 40.15 -3.18 0.26
CA SER A 35 40.50 -3.40 1.67
C SER A 35 40.08 -2.39 2.73
N ALA A 36 39.12 -2.78 3.58
CA ALA A 36 39.33 -3.03 5.02
C ALA A 36 38.01 -3.38 5.73
N VAL A 37 38.12 -4.35 6.65
CA VAL A 37 37.09 -4.83 7.58
C VAL A 37 36.88 -3.80 8.67
N GLU A 38 35.62 -3.42 8.97
CA GLU A 38 35.14 -3.20 10.35
C GLU A 38 33.64 -2.84 10.39
N GLY A 39 32.90 -3.59 11.21
CA GLY A 39 31.68 -3.18 11.91
C GLY A 39 30.69 -2.25 11.19
N LYS A 40 29.97 -2.76 10.19
CA LYS A 40 28.73 -2.13 9.74
C LYS A 40 27.69 -3.24 9.60
N THR A 41 26.54 -3.09 10.25
CA THR A 41 25.31 -3.81 9.93
C THR A 41 24.82 -3.38 8.54
N GLY A 42 25.68 -3.48 7.54
CA GLY A 42 25.36 -3.28 6.14
C GLY A 42 24.46 -4.42 5.71
N SER A 43 23.19 -4.11 5.45
CA SER A 43 22.36 -4.99 4.62
C SER A 43 23.15 -5.25 3.35
N ALA A 44 23.47 -6.51 3.04
CA ALA A 44 24.17 -6.84 1.81
C ALA A 44 23.43 -6.22 0.62
N ALA A 45 24.12 -5.53 -0.27
CA ALA A 45 23.52 -5.02 -1.49
C ALA A 45 22.93 -6.20 -2.26
N GLY A 46 21.65 -6.11 -2.64
CA GLY A 46 20.96 -7.26 -3.19
C GLY A 46 19.48 -7.05 -3.41
N MET A 47 18.85 -8.11 -3.92
CA MET A 47 17.42 -8.17 -4.18
C MET A 47 16.70 -8.79 -2.97
N PHE A 48 15.78 -8.04 -2.38
CA PHE A 48 14.97 -8.53 -1.26
C PHE A 48 13.50 -8.62 -1.65
N THR A 49 12.86 -9.74 -1.31
CA THR A 49 11.42 -9.89 -1.50
C THR A 49 10.73 -9.67 -0.16
N VAL A 50 9.80 -8.74 -0.14
CA VAL A 50 8.92 -8.46 1.00
C VAL A 50 7.51 -8.88 0.62
N THR A 51 6.82 -9.55 1.52
CA THR A 51 5.41 -9.91 1.35
C THR A 51 4.57 -9.34 2.47
N GLY A 52 3.33 -9.01 2.16
CA GLY A 52 2.40 -8.48 3.16
C GLY A 52 0.95 -8.58 2.75
N THR A 53 0.08 -8.10 3.64
CA THR A 53 -1.36 -8.17 3.47
C THR A 53 -1.98 -6.77 3.59
N PRO A 54 -2.92 -6.41 2.70
CA PRO A 54 -3.67 -5.17 2.84
C PRO A 54 -4.68 -5.28 3.99
N ALA A 55 -4.97 -4.17 4.66
CA ALA A 55 -6.04 -4.11 5.65
C ALA A 55 -7.41 -4.32 5.00
N ARG A 56 -8.30 -5.02 5.72
CA ARG A 56 -9.69 -5.24 5.30
C ARG A 56 -10.60 -4.21 5.95
N LEU A 57 -11.60 -3.73 5.20
CA LEU A 57 -12.71 -2.97 5.77
C LEU A 57 -13.61 -3.92 6.57
N SER A 58 -13.99 -3.49 7.77
CA SER A 58 -15.08 -4.11 8.52
C SER A 58 -16.42 -3.95 7.79
N GLU A 59 -17.42 -4.74 8.15
CA GLU A 59 -18.76 -4.65 7.55
C GLU A 59 -19.37 -3.25 7.72
N ALA A 60 -19.24 -2.66 8.91
CA ALA A 60 -19.70 -1.30 9.18
C ALA A 60 -19.00 -0.25 8.30
N GLN A 61 -17.69 -0.38 8.07
CA GLN A 61 -16.95 0.54 7.21
C GLN A 61 -17.34 0.36 5.74
N ARG A 62 -17.53 -0.89 5.28
CA ARG A 62 -18.02 -1.17 3.92
C ARG A 62 -19.37 -0.50 3.68
N GLU A 63 -20.29 -0.65 4.61
CA GLU A 63 -21.61 -0.03 4.50
C GLU A 63 -21.52 1.50 4.54
N ALA A 64 -20.66 2.09 5.37
CA ALA A 64 -20.44 3.53 5.37
C ALA A 64 -19.94 4.05 4.00
N VAL A 65 -18.99 3.34 3.37
CA VAL A 65 -18.51 3.66 2.01
C VAL A 65 -19.66 3.59 1.00
N LEU A 66 -20.44 2.52 1.01
CA LEU A 66 -21.58 2.35 0.10
C LEU A 66 -22.63 3.44 0.31
N ALA A 67 -23.00 3.72 1.55
CA ALA A 67 -23.96 4.77 1.91
C ALA A 67 -23.51 6.15 1.42
N GLN A 68 -22.20 6.45 1.50
CA GLN A 68 -21.67 7.71 0.99
C GLN A 68 -21.76 7.81 -0.54
N LEU A 69 -21.43 6.73 -1.25
CA LEU A 69 -21.48 6.70 -2.72
C LEU A 69 -22.92 6.71 -3.26
N ARG A 70 -23.87 6.06 -2.58
CA ARG A 70 -25.31 6.14 -2.90
C ARG A 70 -25.83 7.58 -2.89
N LYS A 71 -25.34 8.42 -2.00
CA LYS A 71 -25.75 9.83 -1.92
C LYS A 71 -25.11 10.71 -3.01
N ARG A 72 -24.07 10.23 -3.71
CA ARG A 72 -23.22 11.05 -4.57
C ARG A 72 -22.85 10.34 -5.87
N PRO A 73 -23.77 10.31 -6.85
CA PRO A 73 -23.53 9.63 -8.13
C PRO A 73 -22.29 10.13 -8.89
N LEU A 74 -22.03 11.44 -8.83
CA LEU A 74 -20.86 12.04 -9.48
C LEU A 74 -19.53 11.62 -8.83
N THR A 75 -19.52 11.42 -7.51
CA THR A 75 -18.35 10.88 -6.81
C THR A 75 -18.07 9.45 -7.24
N LEU A 76 -19.11 8.61 -7.36
CA LEU A 76 -18.97 7.26 -7.90
C LEU A 76 -18.43 7.30 -9.34
N TYR A 77 -18.99 8.15 -10.22
CA TYR A 77 -18.54 8.27 -11.60
C TYR A 77 -17.07 8.68 -11.70
N ALA A 78 -16.63 9.69 -10.94
CA ALA A 78 -15.24 10.14 -10.92
C ALA A 78 -14.31 9.01 -10.46
N LEU A 79 -14.68 8.30 -9.40
CA LEU A 79 -13.94 7.15 -8.88
C LEU A 79 -13.80 6.05 -9.94
N LEU A 80 -14.89 5.71 -10.64
CA LEU A 80 -14.90 4.71 -11.72
C LEU A 80 -14.04 5.09 -12.93
N ARG A 81 -13.75 6.38 -13.11
CA ARG A 81 -12.84 6.89 -14.14
C ARG A 81 -11.37 6.92 -13.70
N GLY A 82 -11.06 6.40 -12.51
CA GLY A 82 -9.72 6.47 -11.92
C GLY A 82 -9.40 7.82 -11.29
N GLY A 83 -10.42 8.64 -11.00
CA GLY A 83 -10.25 9.89 -10.27
C GLY A 83 -9.93 9.66 -8.78
N PRO A 84 -9.45 10.70 -8.08
CA PRO A 84 -9.16 10.63 -6.66
C PRO A 84 -10.44 10.40 -5.84
N ALA A 85 -10.27 9.86 -4.63
CA ALA A 85 -11.37 9.79 -3.65
C ALA A 85 -11.75 11.22 -3.22
N SER A 86 -13.06 11.48 -3.05
CA SER A 86 -13.48 12.73 -2.40
C SER A 86 -13.03 12.72 -0.94
N GLU A 87 -12.93 13.89 -0.33
CA GLU A 87 -12.49 14.04 1.07
C GLU A 87 -13.31 13.16 2.03
N GLU A 88 -14.63 13.12 1.85
CA GLU A 88 -15.51 12.32 2.69
C GLU A 88 -15.35 10.82 2.47
N LEU A 89 -15.00 10.39 1.25
CA LEU A 89 -14.67 8.98 0.99
C LEU A 89 -13.29 8.65 1.57
N ALA A 90 -12.30 9.54 1.43
CA ALA A 90 -10.96 9.36 1.95
C ALA A 90 -10.95 9.14 3.47
N GLY A 91 -11.83 9.84 4.21
CA GLY A 91 -12.00 9.65 5.66
C GLY A 91 -12.58 8.29 6.07
N LEU A 92 -13.12 7.51 5.13
CA LEU A 92 -13.68 6.17 5.37
C LEU A 92 -12.72 5.04 4.93
N LEU A 93 -11.64 5.37 4.21
CA LEU A 93 -10.65 4.41 3.75
C LEU A 93 -9.59 4.14 4.82
N PRO A 94 -8.94 2.95 4.82
CA PRO A 94 -7.87 2.67 5.76
C PRO A 94 -6.73 3.69 5.59
N ALA A 95 -6.23 4.22 6.70
CA ALA A 95 -5.19 5.24 6.66
C ALA A 95 -3.91 4.68 6.02
N THR A 96 -3.35 5.41 5.07
CA THR A 96 -2.13 5.04 4.33
C THR A 96 -0.89 4.99 5.22
N GLN A 97 -0.93 5.68 6.36
CA GLN A 97 0.09 5.67 7.41
C GLN A 97 -0.59 5.67 8.78
N ALA A 98 -0.05 4.93 9.75
CA ALA A 98 -0.44 5.12 11.14
C ALA A 98 0.15 6.45 11.63
N PRO A 99 -0.60 7.27 12.39
CA PRO A 99 0.02 8.31 13.20
C PRO A 99 1.01 7.67 14.17
N ASP A 100 2.24 8.20 14.25
CA ASP A 100 3.26 7.70 15.17
C ASP A 100 2.69 7.56 16.59
N GLY A 101 2.70 6.34 17.12
CA GLY A 101 2.37 6.06 18.51
C GLY A 101 0.88 5.92 18.87
N SER A 102 -0.06 5.82 17.92
CA SER A 102 -1.47 5.56 18.25
C SER A 102 -1.79 4.05 18.23
N PRO A 103 -1.86 3.37 19.39
CA PRO A 103 -2.29 1.98 19.44
C PRO A 103 -3.73 1.86 18.94
N GLY A 104 -3.95 1.04 17.91
CA GLY A 104 -5.27 0.81 17.31
C GLY A 104 -5.54 1.48 15.96
N ALA A 105 -4.59 2.24 15.40
CA ALA A 105 -4.71 2.73 14.03
C ALA A 105 -4.47 1.59 13.02
N THR A 106 -5.52 1.16 12.31
CA THR A 106 -5.40 0.20 11.21
C THR A 106 -4.68 0.85 10.04
N THR A 107 -3.41 0.48 9.83
CA THR A 107 -2.64 0.88 8.64
C THR A 107 -3.24 0.24 7.39
N VAL A 108 -3.05 0.87 6.23
CA VAL A 108 -3.54 0.33 4.93
C VAL A 108 -2.96 -1.04 4.62
N SER A 109 -1.82 -1.39 5.22
CA SER A 109 -1.17 -2.67 5.06
C SER A 109 -0.13 -2.95 6.14
N ALA A 110 0.24 -4.22 6.29
CA ALA A 110 1.38 -4.67 7.09
C ALA A 110 2.22 -5.67 6.29
N ALA A 111 3.54 -5.47 6.29
CA ALA A 111 4.50 -6.47 5.86
C ALA A 111 4.56 -7.62 6.87
N VAL A 112 4.63 -8.85 6.35
CA VAL A 112 4.61 -10.08 7.15
C VAL A 112 5.96 -10.78 7.11
N ALA A 113 6.64 -10.74 5.95
CA ALA A 113 7.93 -11.38 5.79
C ALA A 113 8.84 -10.59 4.86
N CYS A 114 10.14 -10.74 5.09
CA CYS A 114 11.20 -10.27 4.20
C CYS A 114 12.27 -11.34 4.09
N THR A 115 12.81 -11.55 2.88
CA THR A 115 13.87 -12.54 2.64
C THR A 115 15.17 -12.24 3.40
N CYS A 116 15.34 -11.04 3.96
CA CYS A 116 16.47 -10.75 4.85
C CYS A 116 16.36 -11.40 6.25
N GLY A 117 15.22 -12.03 6.57
CA GLY A 117 14.99 -12.77 7.81
C GLY A 117 14.80 -11.92 9.07
N ARG A 118 14.87 -10.59 8.96
CA ARG A 118 14.72 -9.66 10.11
C ARG A 118 13.32 -9.03 10.15
N PRO A 119 12.59 -9.14 11.27
CA PRO A 119 11.33 -8.40 11.46
C PRO A 119 11.61 -6.90 11.52
N GLY A 120 10.68 -6.07 11.03
CA GLY A 120 10.82 -4.61 11.07
C GLY A 120 12.02 -4.06 10.29
N CYS A 121 12.53 -4.81 9.30
CA CYS A 121 13.67 -4.36 8.51
C CYS A 121 13.34 -3.12 7.65
N ALA A 122 14.36 -2.36 7.28
CA ALA A 122 14.19 -1.18 6.44
C ALA A 122 13.57 -1.52 5.07
N HIS A 123 13.84 -2.71 4.49
CA HIS A 123 13.17 -3.16 3.26
C HIS A 123 11.66 -3.29 3.43
N ALA A 124 11.20 -3.81 4.57
CA ALA A 124 9.78 -3.94 4.87
C ALA A 124 9.12 -2.56 5.00
N ALA A 125 9.74 -1.64 5.73
CA ALA A 125 9.25 -0.26 5.85
C ALA A 125 9.22 0.47 4.49
N ALA A 126 10.22 0.25 3.63
CA ALA A 126 10.24 0.83 2.29
C ALA A 126 9.14 0.24 1.39
N ALA A 127 8.93 -1.08 1.43
CA ALA A 127 7.85 -1.74 0.72
C ALA A 127 6.47 -1.26 1.19
N GLU A 128 6.24 -1.16 2.51
CA GLU A 128 4.98 -0.64 3.07
C GLU A 128 4.69 0.79 2.62
N ARG A 129 5.70 1.68 2.60
CA ARG A 129 5.54 3.04 2.06
C ARG A 129 5.18 3.04 0.59
N ALA A 130 5.80 2.17 -0.21
CA ALA A 130 5.50 2.06 -1.63
C ALA A 130 4.06 1.54 -1.86
N VAL A 131 3.62 0.55 -1.09
CA VAL A 131 2.24 0.05 -1.13
C VAL A 131 1.26 1.14 -0.71
N ALA A 132 1.54 1.87 0.36
CA ALA A 132 0.73 2.99 0.82
C ALA A 132 0.57 4.08 -0.24
N ALA A 133 1.67 4.46 -0.90
CA ALA A 133 1.65 5.44 -1.98
C ALA A 133 0.82 4.96 -3.18
N ARG A 134 0.96 3.69 -3.58
CA ARG A 134 0.17 3.12 -4.68
C ARG A 134 -1.32 3.09 -4.37
N LEU A 135 -1.69 2.63 -3.18
CA LEU A 135 -3.10 2.58 -2.76
C LEU A 135 -3.72 3.98 -2.59
N ALA A 136 -2.93 4.97 -2.16
CA ALA A 136 -3.38 6.37 -2.09
C ALA A 136 -3.68 6.96 -3.49
N ALA A 137 -2.87 6.59 -4.49
CA ALA A 137 -3.02 7.04 -5.87
C ALA A 137 -4.18 6.35 -6.60
N GLU A 138 -4.55 5.13 -6.17
CA GLU A 138 -5.56 4.30 -6.83
C GLU A 138 -6.68 3.89 -5.84
N PRO A 139 -7.66 4.77 -5.55
CA PRO A 139 -8.65 4.49 -4.50
C PRO A 139 -9.55 3.28 -4.76
N LEU A 140 -9.85 2.97 -6.03
CA LEU A 140 -10.55 1.74 -6.39
C LEU A 140 -9.72 0.48 -6.09
N LEU A 141 -8.41 0.55 -6.30
CA LEU A 141 -7.49 -0.52 -5.95
C LEU A 141 -7.50 -0.70 -4.42
N GLN A 142 -7.43 0.39 -3.66
CA GLN A 142 -7.54 0.36 -2.20
C GLN A 142 -8.83 -0.31 -1.72
N LEU A 143 -9.98 0.06 -2.27
CA LEU A 143 -11.26 -0.57 -1.95
C LEU A 143 -11.29 -2.07 -2.29
N ALA A 144 -10.79 -2.45 -3.47
CA ALA A 144 -10.73 -3.85 -3.89
C ALA A 144 -9.85 -4.70 -2.94
N HIS A 145 -8.67 -4.19 -2.58
CA HIS A 145 -7.78 -4.85 -1.62
C HIS A 145 -8.37 -4.91 -0.22
N ALA A 146 -9.12 -3.88 0.19
CA ALA A 146 -9.83 -3.87 1.45
C ALA A 146 -11.10 -4.74 1.44
N GLY A 147 -11.39 -5.38 0.30
CA GLY A 147 -12.40 -6.41 0.12
C GLY A 147 -13.75 -5.91 -0.39
N LEU A 148 -13.82 -4.68 -0.89
CA LEU A 148 -14.94 -4.12 -1.62
C LEU A 148 -14.57 -3.98 -3.12
N PRO A 149 -14.56 -5.08 -3.89
CA PRO A 149 -14.23 -5.03 -5.31
C PRO A 149 -15.28 -4.23 -6.09
N ARG A 150 -14.93 -3.83 -7.31
CA ARG A 150 -15.75 -2.96 -8.16
C ARG A 150 -17.17 -3.51 -8.36
N GLU A 151 -17.32 -4.82 -8.52
CA GLU A 151 -18.60 -5.48 -8.74
C GLU A 151 -19.49 -5.36 -7.51
N ALA A 152 -18.95 -5.62 -6.32
CA ALA A 152 -19.65 -5.48 -5.05
C ALA A 152 -19.99 -4.01 -4.75
N LEU A 153 -19.09 -3.09 -5.07
CA LEU A 153 -19.31 -1.65 -4.98
C LEU A 153 -20.51 -1.21 -5.82
N LEU A 154 -20.51 -1.59 -7.11
CA LEU A 154 -21.56 -1.23 -8.05
C LEU A 154 -22.89 -1.87 -7.67
N ALA A 155 -22.91 -3.16 -7.32
CA ALA A 155 -24.11 -3.83 -6.86
C ALA A 155 -24.71 -3.14 -5.63
N GLY A 156 -23.86 -2.79 -4.66
CA GLY A 156 -24.27 -2.13 -3.43
C GLY A 156 -24.78 -0.70 -3.63
N VAL A 157 -24.32 0.02 -4.66
CA VAL A 157 -24.79 1.39 -4.95
C VAL A 157 -25.97 1.42 -5.91
N LEU A 158 -25.87 0.74 -7.05
CA LEU A 158 -26.88 0.79 -8.11
C LEU A 158 -28.18 0.11 -7.69
N GLY A 159 -28.12 -0.95 -6.87
CA GLY A 159 -29.33 -1.60 -6.33
C GLY A 159 -30.20 -0.61 -5.56
N ALA A 160 -29.59 0.25 -4.74
CA ALA A 160 -30.31 1.26 -3.95
C ALA A 160 -30.84 2.45 -4.76
N TRP A 161 -30.44 2.62 -6.02
CA TRP A 161 -31.00 3.65 -6.91
C TRP A 161 -32.12 3.11 -7.81
N ALA A 162 -32.23 1.79 -7.91
CA ALA A 162 -33.25 1.12 -8.71
C ALA A 162 -34.57 0.92 -7.92
N GLU A 163 -34.54 1.11 -6.61
CA GLU A 163 -35.70 1.12 -5.69
C GLU A 163 -36.29 2.53 -5.56
#